data_AF-A0A7V6BZS8-F1
#
_entry.id   AF-A0A7V6BZS8-F1
#
_cell.length_a   1.000
_cell.length_b   1.000
_cell.length_c   1.000
_cell.angle_alpha   90.00
_cell.angle_beta   90.00
_cell.angle_gamma   90.00
#
_symmetry.space_group_name_H-M   'P 1'
#
loop_
_entity.id
_entity.type
_entity.pdbx_description
1 polymer ?
#
loop_
_entity_poly.entity_id
_entity_poly.type
_entity_poly.pdbx_seq_one_letter_code
_entity_poly.pdbx_strand_id
1 'polypeptide(L)'
;MEDFEDKVLFIRRTAKTYKGGRRFRFGAMVAVGDGNGRVGVGLGKAKQVPVAIQKGNYMAKRNVIEVPIEEPGTVPHGVVGVHGTSNVM
;
A
#
# COMPACT_ATOMS: atom_id res chain seq x y z
N MET A 1 4.11 17.18 10.55
CA MET A 1 4.64 16.30 9.48
C MET A 1 3.42 15.57 8.95
N GLU A 2 2.89 16.14 7.88
CA GLU A 2 1.46 16.27 7.53
C GLU A 2 0.60 15.01 7.68
N ASP A 3 -0.65 15.25 8.11
CA ASP A 3 -1.69 14.34 8.59
C ASP A 3 -2.12 13.24 7.61
N PHE A 4 -1.19 12.35 7.26
CA PHE A 4 -1.49 11.10 6.57
C PHE A 4 -1.72 9.99 7.60
N GLU A 5 -2.96 9.50 7.65
CA GLU A 5 -3.30 8.29 8.40
C GLU A 5 -2.79 7.06 7.62
N ASP A 6 -2.15 6.12 8.32
CA ASP A 6 -1.65 4.87 7.73
C ASP A 6 -2.50 3.67 8.14
N LYS A 7 -2.87 2.85 7.14
CA LYS A 7 -3.65 1.63 7.34
C LYS A 7 -2.98 0.44 6.70
N VAL A 8 -2.70 -0.58 7.51
CA VAL A 8 -2.13 -1.83 7.03
C VAL A 8 -3.21 -2.65 6.35
N LEU A 9 -3.06 -2.88 5.03
CA LEU A 9 -4.02 -3.64 4.23
C LEU A 9 -3.79 -5.14 4.34
N PHE A 10 -2.53 -5.57 4.18
CA PHE A 10 -2.21 -6.98 4.13
C PHE A 10 -0.81 -7.28 4.64
N ILE A 11 -0.68 -8.35 5.42
CA ILE A 11 0.61 -8.89 5.87
C ILE A 11 0.73 -10.31 5.35
N ARG A 12 1.84 -10.59 4.65
CA ARG A 12 2.16 -11.95 4.17
C ARG A 12 3.54 -12.39 4.61
N ARG A 13 3.64 -13.65 5.02
CA ARG A 13 4.93 -14.30 5.23
C ARG A 13 5.40 -14.94 3.93
N THR A 14 6.52 -14.44 3.40
CA THR A 14 7.20 -15.00 2.22
C THR A 14 8.46 -15.74 2.64
N ALA A 15 8.85 -16.76 1.89
CA ALA A 15 10.02 -17.58 2.22
C ALA A 15 10.95 -17.76 1.02
N LYS A 16 12.26 -17.64 1.24
CA LYS A 16 13.29 -18.08 0.28
C LYS A 16 13.91 -19.38 0.79
N THR A 17 13.85 -20.44 -0.02
CA THR A 17 14.47 -21.74 0.31
C THR A 17 15.95 -21.72 -0.05
N TYR A 18 16.77 -22.41 0.75
CA TYR A 18 18.19 -22.67 0.54
C TYR A 18 18.51 -24.10 0.96
N LYS A 19 19.74 -24.58 0.73
CA LYS A 19 20.14 -25.99 0.93
C LYS A 19 19.80 -26.57 2.32
N GLY A 20 19.78 -25.73 3.36
CA GLY A 20 19.55 -26.14 4.76
C GLY A 20 18.24 -25.64 5.38
N GLY A 21 17.29 -25.11 4.61
CA GLY A 21 16.00 -24.67 5.15
C GLY A 21 15.34 -23.51 4.42
N ARG A 22 14.43 -22.81 5.12
CA ARG A 22 13.65 -21.69 4.57
C ARG A 22 13.88 -20.44 5.39
N ARG A 23 14.22 -19.34 4.71
CA ARG A 23 14.37 -18.02 5.32
C ARG A 23 13.09 -17.23 5.14
N PHE A 24 12.40 -16.95 6.24
CA PHE A 24 11.17 -16.18 6.23
C PHE A 24 11.43 -14.67 6.24
N ARG A 25 10.54 -13.93 5.57
CA ARG A 25 10.43 -12.48 5.60
C ARG A 25 8.96 -12.10 5.55
N PHE A 26 8.60 -11.01 6.21
CA PHE A 26 7.25 -10.45 6.16
C PHE A 26 7.20 -9.36 5.11
N GLY A 27 6.20 -9.44 4.23
CA GLY A 27 5.78 -8.36 3.36
C GLY A 27 4.54 -7.70 3.97
N ALA A 28 4.53 -6.38 4.05
CA ALA A 28 3.40 -5.57 4.49
C ALA A 28 3.01 -4.62 3.36
N MET A 29 1.73 -4.62 2.98
CA MET A 29 1.15 -3.61 2.09
C MET A 29 0.41 -2.60 2.95
N VAL A 30 0.75 -1.32 2.77
CA VAL A 30 0.23 -0.23 3.58
C VAL A 30 -0.32 0.85 2.66
N ALA A 31 -1.49 1.38 3.00
CA ALA A 31 -2.07 2.56 2.38
C ALA A 31 -1.90 3.75 3.33
N VAL A 32 -1.65 4.93 2.77
CA VAL A 32 -1.62 6.21 3.47
C VAL A 32 -2.59 7.17 2.80
N GLY A 33 -3.27 8.01 3.57
CA GLY A 33 -4.16 9.03 3.01
C GLY A 33 -4.58 10.08 4.02
N ASP A 34 -5.03 11.23 3.53
CA ASP A 34 -5.46 12.39 4.33
C ASP A 34 -7.00 12.56 4.37
N GLY A 35 -7.74 11.63 3.76
CA GLY A 35 -9.20 11.70 3.64
C GLY A 35 -9.72 12.74 2.64
N ASN A 36 -8.84 13.58 2.09
CA ASN A 36 -9.17 14.71 1.21
C ASN A 36 -8.72 14.47 -0.23
N GLY A 37 -8.67 13.20 -0.66
CA GLY A 37 -8.33 12.83 -2.03
C GLY A 37 -6.85 12.54 -2.28
N ARG A 38 -5.96 12.68 -1.29
CA ARG A 38 -4.56 12.24 -1.46
C ARG A 38 -4.39 10.86 -0.87
N VAL A 39 -3.99 9.90 -1.69
CA VAL A 39 -3.78 8.51 -1.28
C VAL A 39 -2.49 7.95 -1.87
N GLY A 40 -1.80 7.11 -1.10
CA GLY A 40 -0.59 6.43 -1.55
C GLY A 40 -0.56 4.99 -1.06
N VAL A 41 0.03 4.10 -1.84
CA VAL A 41 0.22 2.69 -1.45
C VAL A 41 1.69 2.30 -1.51
N GLY A 42 2.11 1.47 -0.57
CA GLY A 42 3.49 1.04 -0.44
C GLY A 42 3.60 -0.41 -0.02
N LEU A 43 4.59 -1.11 -0.58
CA LEU A 43 4.94 -2.47 -0.18
C LEU A 43 6.28 -2.48 0.54
N GLY A 44 6.29 -2.86 1.81
CA GLY A 44 7.50 -3.04 2.60
C GLY A 44 7.83 -4.51 2.82
N LYS A 45 9.12 -4.88 2.84
CA LYS A 45 9.57 -6.25 3.15
C LYS A 45 10.74 -6.27 4.13
N ALA A 46 10.60 -6.99 5.24
CA ALA A 46 11.63 -7.10 6.27
C ALA A 46 11.63 -8.47 6.97
N LYS A 47 12.57 -8.66 7.91
CA LYS A 47 12.63 -9.87 8.74
C LYS A 47 11.58 -9.88 9.85
N GLN A 48 11.21 -8.70 10.33
CA GLN A 48 10.20 -8.48 11.38
C GLN A 48 9.04 -7.66 10.81
N VAL A 49 7.85 -7.82 11.38
CA VAL A 49 6.63 -7.14 10.92
C VAL A 49 6.69 -5.62 11.11
N PRO A 50 7.09 -5.05 12.27
CA PRO A 50 7.08 -3.59 12.46
C PRO A 50 8.01 -2.86 11.47
N VAL A 51 9.18 -3.43 11.22
CA VAL A 51 10.15 -2.90 10.24
C VAL A 51 9.63 -3.01 8.81
N ALA A 52 8.81 -4.02 8.50
CA ALA A 52 8.17 -4.13 7.18
C ALA A 52 7.12 -3.04 6.99
N ILE A 53 6.31 -2.75 8.02
CA ILE A 53 5.30 -1.68 8.01
C ILE A 53 5.97 -0.32 7.83
N GLN A 54 7.01 -0.01 8.62
CA GLN A 54 7.76 1.25 8.50
C GLN A 54 8.31 1.48 7.08
N LYS A 55 8.86 0.42 6.45
CA LYS A 55 9.30 0.49 5.05
C LYS A 55 8.15 0.70 4.07
N GLY A 56 7.00 0.07 4.33
CA GLY A 56 5.77 0.27 3.58
C GLY A 56 5.33 1.73 3.64
N ASN A 57 5.23 2.30 4.85
CA ASN A 57 4.84 3.71 5.07
C ASN A 57 5.78 4.68 4.35
N TYR A 58 7.09 4.44 4.40
CA TYR A 58 8.06 5.28 3.71
C TYR A 58 7.87 5.26 2.19
N MET A 59 7.61 4.10 1.59
CA MET A 59 7.33 3.99 0.16
C MET A 59 5.96 4.58 -0.20
N ALA A 60 4.95 4.35 0.63
CA ALA A 60 3.59 4.84 0.40
C ALA A 60 3.55 6.38 0.38
N LYS A 61 4.25 7.04 1.32
CA LYS A 61 4.37 8.51 1.38
C LYS A 61 5.08 9.11 0.17
N ARG A 62 5.97 8.36 -0.49
CA ARG A 62 6.64 8.81 -1.73
C ARG A 62 5.77 8.65 -2.97
N ASN A 63 4.82 7.71 -2.94
CA ASN A 63 3.96 7.36 -4.06
C ASN A 63 2.52 7.87 -3.85
N VAL A 64 2.37 9.06 -3.27
CA VAL A 64 1.07 9.68 -3.10
C VAL A 64 0.60 10.22 -4.43
N ILE A 65 -0.64 9.89 -4.78
CA ILE A 65 -1.38 10.42 -5.92
C ILE A 65 -2.54 11.26 -5.41
N GLU A 66 -2.93 12.25 -6.21
CA GLU A 66 -4.13 13.05 -5.99
C GLU A 66 -5.25 12.46 -6.83
N VAL A 67 -6.37 12.13 -6.17
CA VAL A 67 -7.57 11.59 -6.79
C VAL A 67 -8.55 12.73 -7.00
N PRO A 68 -9.05 12.92 -8.22
CA PRO A 68 -10.07 13.93 -8.48
C PRO A 68 -11.39 13.50 -7.82
N ILE A 69 -11.79 14.23 -6.79
CA ILE A 69 -13.04 14.04 -6.06
C ILE A 69 -13.84 15.34 -6.20
N GLU A 70 -15.08 15.24 -6.70
CA GLU A 70 -16.02 16.37 -6.77
C GLU A 70 -16.93 16.36 -5.53
N GLU A 71 -17.39 17.53 -5.09
CA GLU A 71 -18.41 17.63 -4.04
C GLU A 71 -19.69 16.92 -4.52
N PRO A 72 -20.28 15.98 -3.75
CA PRO A 72 -20.19 15.76 -2.30
C PRO A 72 -19.24 14.64 -1.84
N GLY A 73 -18.17 14.33 -2.60
CA GLY A 73 -17.22 13.24 -2.32
C GLY A 73 -17.24 12.12 -3.36
N THR A 74 -17.66 12.42 -4.59
CA THR A 74 -17.86 11.42 -5.65
C THR A 74 -16.79 11.50 -6.74
N VAL A 75 -16.71 10.43 -7.54
CA VAL A 75 -15.85 10.39 -8.73
C VAL A 75 -16.59 11.08 -9.90
N PRO A 76 -15.93 11.89 -10.74
CA PRO A 76 -16.58 12.66 -11.81
C PRO A 76 -17.32 11.82 -12.86
N HIS A 77 -16.78 10.64 -13.20
CA HIS A 77 -17.38 9.71 -14.16
C HIS A 77 -16.97 8.27 -13.83
N GLY A 78 -17.69 7.28 -14.36
CA GLY A 78 -17.33 5.88 -14.21
C GLY A 78 -16.00 5.59 -14.91
N VAL A 79 -15.03 5.06 -14.16
CA VAL A 79 -13.70 4.71 -14.69
C VAL A 79 -13.46 3.23 -14.41
N VAL A 80 -13.07 2.48 -15.45
CA VAL A 80 -12.60 1.11 -15.28
C VAL A 80 -11.08 1.13 -15.14
N GLY A 81 -10.57 0.78 -13.97
CA GLY A 81 -9.15 0.64 -13.69
C GLY A 81 -8.66 -0.77 -14.01
N VAL A 82 -7.66 -0.90 -14.89
CA VAL A 82 -7.03 -2.18 -15.22
C VAL A 82 -5.58 -2.20 -14.74
N HIS A 83 -5.22 -3.21 -13.95
CA HIS A 83 -3.84 -3.43 -13.52
C HIS A 83 -3.48 -4.91 -13.57
N GLY A 84 -2.63 -5.28 -14.55
CA GLY A 84 -2.33 -6.68 -14.83
C GLY A 84 -3.58 -7.41 -15.30
N THR A 85 -3.99 -8.45 -14.58
CA THR A 85 -5.25 -9.20 -14.81
C THR A 85 -6.39 -8.70 -13.91
N SER A 86 -6.14 -7.70 -13.07
CA SER A 86 -7.16 -7.13 -12.18
C SER A 86 -7.94 -6.05 -12.89
N ASN A 87 -9.27 -6.17 -12.88
CA ASN A 87 -10.21 -5.16 -13.34
C ASN A 87 -10.97 -4.60 -12.15
N VAL A 88 -11.05 -3.27 -12.04
CA VAL A 88 -11.78 -2.53 -11.02
C VAL A 88 -12.77 -1.62 -11.75
N MET A 89 -14.06 -1.72 -11.40
CA MET A 89 -15.15 -0.88 -11.92
C MET A 89 -15.64 0.05 -10.82
#